data_AF-A0A7H0K0K7-F1
#
_entry.id   AF-A0A7H0K0K7-F1
#
_cell.length_a   1.000
_cell.length_b   1.000
_cell.length_c   1.000
_cell.angle_alpha   90.00
_cell.angle_beta   90.00
_cell.angle_gamma   90.00
#
_symmetry.space_group_name_H-M   'P 1'
#
loop_
_entity.id
_entity.type
_entity.pdbx_description
1 polymer ?
#
loop_
_entity_poly.entity_id
_entity_poly.type
_entity_poly.pdbx_seq_one_letter_code
_entity_poly.pdbx_strand_id
1 'polypeptide(L)'
;MTFTAYELFYLDSYDDEVHELVCDYCYDEDDLTFEDIAWHIDDDYIIDHGIRVAVIVHDTDNDEVDIALMQPGAVGAPAWYTLEDAANAAAELQRVLVAHEDGTISVTQTQDPAYALRTGTPFTAEDLTTATAMMVGNSQDNAWYVTFCIEFRPNMKSDFAFPVAVFAFDPREGRIKAHVLLEDNPFAPPTFNRAQKKMVLRKLTEIVDRVTNAPPIGSPGKPVSPFTNLGPQFRSEMLPSVEAVSTDHAIAQSMDYLERFIKEQAG
;
A
#
# COMPACT_ATOMS: atom_id res chain seq x y z
N MET A 1 4.61 -1.62 27.93
CA MET A 1 5.06 -0.22 27.72
C MET A 1 4.39 0.30 26.45
N THR A 2 4.27 1.62 26.30
CA THR A 2 3.67 2.22 25.09
C THR A 2 4.79 2.72 24.20
N PHE A 3 4.74 2.38 22.92
CA PHE A 3 5.74 2.75 21.94
C PHE A 3 5.09 3.48 20.77
N THR A 4 5.83 4.40 20.17
CA THR A 4 5.49 5.00 18.88
C THR A 4 6.49 4.51 17.84
N ALA A 5 6.00 3.99 16.72
CA ALA A 5 6.86 3.59 15.61
C ALA A 5 6.88 4.66 14.53
N TYR A 6 8.04 4.83 13.91
CA TYR A 6 8.22 5.62 12.70
C TYR A 6 8.89 4.76 11.64
N GLU A 7 8.48 4.93 10.39
CA GLU A 7 9.01 4.19 9.26
C GLU A 7 9.58 5.19 8.25
N LEU A 8 10.87 5.04 7.94
CA LEU A 8 11.56 5.88 6.97
C LEU A 8 11.54 5.20 5.61
N PHE A 9 11.00 5.89 4.61
CA PHE A 9 10.96 5.45 3.22
C PHE A 9 11.96 6.24 2.38
N TYR A 10 12.46 5.60 1.31
CA TYR A 10 13.43 6.17 0.38
C TYR A 10 13.02 5.86 -1.07
N LEU A 11 13.02 6.88 -1.92
CA LEU A 11 12.76 6.80 -3.35
C LEU A 11 14.03 7.16 -4.15
N ASP A 12 14.73 6.15 -4.66
CA ASP A 12 15.98 6.34 -5.44
C ASP A 12 15.75 7.06 -6.78
N SER A 13 14.59 6.85 -7.40
CA SER A 13 14.22 7.51 -8.66
C SER A 13 13.70 8.94 -8.47
N TYR A 14 13.79 9.54 -7.28
CA TYR A 14 13.21 10.85 -6.99
C TYR A 14 13.62 11.92 -8.02
N ASP A 15 14.92 12.04 -8.31
CA ASP A 15 15.42 13.03 -9.27
C ASP A 15 14.92 12.77 -10.70
N ASP A 16 14.80 11.50 -11.10
CA ASP A 16 14.31 11.09 -12.41
C ASP A 16 12.80 11.37 -12.55
N GLU A 17 12.00 11.06 -11.52
CA GLU A 17 10.55 11.32 -11.47
C GLU A 17 10.26 12.83 -11.50
N VAL A 18 11.04 13.63 -10.75
CA VAL A 18 11.00 15.10 -10.82
C VAL A 18 11.32 15.57 -12.24
N HIS A 19 12.35 15.02 -12.87
CA HIS A 19 12.75 15.39 -14.23
C HIS A 19 11.66 15.08 -15.26
N GLU A 20 11.05 13.90 -15.20
CA GLU A 20 9.94 13.52 -16.07
C GLU A 20 8.75 14.47 -15.91
N LEU A 21 8.36 14.81 -14.68
CA LEU A 21 7.29 15.77 -14.40
C LEU A 21 7.59 17.17 -14.97
N VAL A 22 8.82 17.64 -14.86
CA VAL A 22 9.23 18.93 -15.44
C VAL A 22 9.12 18.90 -16.97
N CYS A 23 9.55 17.80 -17.59
CA CYS A 23 9.58 17.65 -19.05
C CYS A 23 8.19 17.46 -19.68
N ASP A 24 7.32 16.64 -19.08
CA ASP A 24 6.02 16.28 -19.66
C ASP A 24 5.02 17.44 -19.69
N TYR A 25 5.16 18.39 -18.76
CA TYR A 25 4.26 19.54 -18.64
C TYR A 25 4.76 20.80 -19.37
N CYS A 26 5.90 20.73 -20.07
CA CYS A 26 6.50 21.87 -20.80
C CYS A 26 6.57 23.14 -19.95
N TYR A 27 6.98 23.03 -18.67
CA TYR A 27 7.15 24.20 -17.82
C TYR A 27 8.28 25.09 -18.38
N ASP A 28 7.96 26.34 -18.69
CA ASP A 28 8.98 27.33 -19.07
C ASP A 28 9.89 27.56 -17.85
N GLU A 29 11.21 27.45 -18.03
CA GLU A 29 12.23 27.64 -16.97
C GLU A 29 12.10 28.99 -16.24
N ASP A 30 11.37 29.95 -16.82
CA ASP A 30 11.16 31.31 -16.32
C ASP A 30 9.86 31.49 -15.47
N ASP A 31 8.98 30.49 -15.38
CA ASP A 31 7.71 30.55 -14.61
C ASP A 31 7.67 29.49 -13.49
N LEU A 32 8.78 29.38 -12.76
CA LEU A 32 8.93 28.49 -11.62
C LEU A 32 8.25 29.07 -10.37
N THR A 33 7.11 28.50 -9.96
CA THR A 33 6.95 28.23 -8.53
C THR A 33 7.28 26.76 -8.31
N PHE A 34 8.45 26.51 -7.73
CA PHE A 34 8.92 25.22 -7.20
C PHE A 34 7.85 24.47 -6.38
N GLU A 35 6.84 25.19 -5.89
CA GLU A 35 5.66 24.68 -5.20
C GLU A 35 4.79 23.72 -6.04
N ASP A 36 4.72 23.84 -7.38
CA ASP A 36 3.80 23.00 -8.19
C ASP A 36 4.32 21.58 -8.46
N ILE A 37 5.65 21.41 -8.58
CA ILE A 37 6.30 20.09 -8.75
C ILE A 37 6.35 19.34 -7.42
N ALA A 38 6.61 20.07 -6.32
CA ALA A 38 6.56 19.53 -4.96
C ALA A 38 5.16 19.03 -4.55
N TRP A 39 4.10 19.48 -5.22
CA TRP A 39 2.74 18.97 -5.01
C TRP A 39 2.48 17.58 -5.61
N HIS A 40 3.34 17.08 -6.51
CA HIS A 40 3.13 15.81 -7.22
C HIS A 40 3.98 14.66 -6.67
N ILE A 41 5.12 14.97 -6.04
CA ILE A 41 5.95 14.01 -5.30
C ILE A 41 6.03 14.52 -3.86
N ASP A 42 5.08 14.06 -3.04
CA ASP A 42 5.00 14.36 -1.62
C ASP A 42 5.36 13.13 -0.76
N ASP A 43 5.26 13.28 0.55
CA ASP A 43 5.54 12.19 1.51
C ASP A 43 4.68 10.96 1.22
N ASP A 44 3.40 11.14 0.84
CA ASP A 44 2.49 10.03 0.55
C ASP A 44 2.94 9.26 -0.70
N TYR A 45 3.37 9.96 -1.76
CA TYR A 45 3.94 9.32 -2.94
C TYR A 45 5.20 8.50 -2.60
N ILE A 46 6.12 9.06 -1.82
CA ILE A 46 7.36 8.37 -1.41
C ILE A 46 7.05 7.17 -0.52
N ILE A 47 6.05 7.27 0.37
CA ILE A 47 5.61 6.14 1.21
C ILE A 47 5.02 5.01 0.35
N ASP A 48 4.26 5.34 -0.69
CA ASP A 48 3.59 4.37 -1.55
C ASP A 48 4.53 3.71 -2.58
N HIS A 49 5.55 4.44 -3.05
CA HIS A 49 6.43 4.02 -4.15
C HIS A 49 7.88 3.74 -3.73
N GLY A 50 8.32 4.30 -2.61
CA GLY A 50 9.65 4.10 -2.05
C GLY A 50 9.80 2.78 -1.29
N ILE A 51 11.04 2.47 -0.92
CA ILE A 51 11.36 1.33 -0.06
C ILE A 51 11.48 1.77 1.39
N ARG A 52 10.95 0.99 2.33
CA ARG A 52 11.23 1.26 3.75
C ARG A 52 12.67 0.88 4.07
N VAL A 53 13.47 1.90 4.35
CA VAL A 53 14.89 1.75 4.69
C VAL A 53 15.12 1.66 6.19
N ALA A 54 14.22 2.18 7.04
CA ALA A 54 14.39 2.05 8.48
C ALA A 54 13.07 2.00 9.26
N VAL A 55 13.15 1.41 10.45
CA VAL A 55 12.12 1.45 11.49
C VAL A 55 12.76 2.07 12.73
N ILE A 56 12.08 3.06 13.30
CA ILE A 56 12.42 3.69 14.57
C ILE A 56 11.31 3.33 15.55
N VAL A 57 11.66 2.77 16.70
CA VAL A 57 10.71 2.55 17.80
C VAL A 57 11.13 3.43 18.96
N HIS A 58 10.22 4.31 19.38
CA HIS A 58 10.43 5.25 20.46
C HIS A 58 9.56 4.86 21.67
N ASP A 59 10.21 4.60 22.80
CA ASP A 59 9.58 4.57 24.11
C ASP A 59 9.44 5.99 24.64
N THR A 60 8.24 6.55 24.50
CA THR A 60 7.95 7.93 24.91
C THR A 60 7.94 8.13 26.42
N ASP A 61 7.88 7.05 27.21
CA ASP A 61 7.87 7.14 28.67
C ASP A 61 9.30 7.26 29.26
N ASN A 62 10.29 6.71 28.55
CA ASN A 62 11.69 6.68 28.99
C ASN A 62 12.67 7.40 28.04
N ASP A 63 12.17 7.98 26.94
CA ASP A 63 12.97 8.63 25.89
C ASP A 63 14.07 7.71 25.31
N GLU A 64 13.77 6.40 25.21
CA GLU A 64 14.66 5.41 24.59
C GLU A 64 14.22 5.09 23.17
N VAL A 65 15.17 4.96 22.25
CA VAL A 65 14.91 4.66 20.85
C VAL A 65 15.72 3.44 20.42
N ASP A 66 15.06 2.54 19.70
CA ASP A 66 15.71 1.43 18.98
C ASP A 66 15.42 1.56 17.49
N ILE A 67 16.40 1.16 16.67
CA ILE A 67 16.42 1.42 15.23
C ILE A 67 16.81 0.15 14.50
N ALA A 68 15.99 -0.22 13.52
CA ALA A 68 16.32 -1.26 12.56
C ALA A 68 16.52 -0.63 11.19
N LEU A 69 17.76 -0.65 10.70
CA LEU A 69 18.15 -0.15 9.38
C LEU A 69 18.30 -1.31 8.38
N MET A 70 17.70 -1.15 7.21
CA MET A 70 17.81 -2.11 6.10
C MET A 70 19.28 -2.27 5.68
N GLN A 71 19.71 -3.52 5.54
CA GLN A 71 21.04 -3.85 5.04
C GLN A 71 20.95 -4.28 3.56
N PRO A 72 21.94 -3.92 2.72
CA PRO A 72 22.05 -4.44 1.37
C PRO A 72 22.05 -5.98 1.36
N GLY A 73 21.26 -6.57 0.45
CA GLY A 73 21.10 -8.02 0.36
C GLY A 73 20.21 -8.66 1.43
N ALA A 74 19.55 -7.88 2.29
CA ALA A 74 18.47 -8.38 3.14
C ALA A 74 17.27 -8.83 2.30
N VAL A 75 16.39 -9.65 2.87
CA VAL A 75 15.24 -10.29 2.19
C VAL A 75 14.23 -9.27 1.59
N GLY A 76 14.31 -7.99 1.94
CA GLY A 76 13.51 -6.90 1.37
C GLY A 76 14.30 -5.80 0.65
N ALA A 77 15.62 -5.93 0.52
CA ALA A 77 16.45 -4.94 -0.16
C ALA A 77 16.45 -5.18 -1.67
N PRO A 78 16.06 -4.19 -2.50
CA PRO A 78 16.20 -4.30 -3.94
C PRO A 78 17.65 -4.56 -4.37
N ALA A 79 17.83 -5.15 -5.55
CA ALA A 79 19.17 -5.43 -6.09
C ALA A 79 20.00 -4.16 -6.33
N TRP A 80 19.34 -3.02 -6.53
CA TRP A 80 19.99 -1.72 -6.68
C TRP A 80 20.36 -1.09 -5.33
N TYR A 81 19.79 -1.54 -4.20
CA TYR A 81 20.06 -0.96 -2.88
C TYR A 81 21.46 -1.35 -2.39
N THR A 82 22.36 -0.38 -2.40
CA THR A 82 23.79 -0.54 -2.12
C THR A 82 24.16 -0.11 -0.70
N LEU A 83 25.44 -0.32 -0.35
CA LEU A 83 26.00 0.19 0.89
C LEU A 83 26.02 1.72 0.95
N GLU A 84 26.05 2.39 -0.20
CA GLU A 84 25.99 3.86 -0.26
C GLU A 84 24.59 4.34 0.12
N ASP A 85 23.55 3.70 -0.39
CA ASP A 85 22.15 4.01 -0.06
C ASP A 85 21.85 3.75 1.41
N ALA A 86 22.38 2.66 1.96
CA ALA A 86 22.29 2.38 3.39
C ALA A 86 23.02 3.44 4.24
N ALA A 87 24.15 3.97 3.77
CA ALA A 87 24.86 5.05 4.45
C ALA A 87 24.09 6.39 4.36
N ASN A 88 23.45 6.66 3.22
CA ASN A 88 22.59 7.84 3.04
C ASN A 88 21.36 7.77 3.95
N ALA A 89 20.69 6.62 4.02
CA ALA A 89 19.58 6.39 4.94
C ALA A 89 20.01 6.54 6.41
N ALA A 90 21.21 6.06 6.77
CA ALA A 90 21.76 6.26 8.11
C ALA A 90 22.06 7.74 8.42
N ALA A 91 22.53 8.51 7.44
CA ALA A 91 22.75 9.94 7.59
C ALA A 91 21.43 10.70 7.76
N GLU A 92 20.39 10.33 7.03
CA GLU A 92 19.06 10.92 7.17
C GLU A 92 18.43 10.58 8.52
N LEU A 93 18.57 9.34 9.00
CA LEU A 93 18.18 8.94 10.35
C LEU A 93 18.82 9.81 11.44
N GLN A 94 20.10 10.19 11.28
CA GLN A 94 20.78 11.08 12.22
C GLN A 94 20.19 12.50 12.23
N ARG A 95 19.58 12.95 11.13
CA ARG A 95 18.90 14.25 11.07
C ARG A 95 17.50 14.18 11.66
N VAL A 96 16.80 13.07 11.43
CA VAL A 96 15.46 12.80 11.95
C VAL A 96 15.44 12.60 13.47
N LEU A 97 16.49 12.00 14.03
CA LEU A 97 16.60 11.75 15.46
C LEU A 97 17.38 12.87 16.15
N VAL A 98 16.67 13.71 16.88
CA VAL A 98 17.24 14.85 17.60
C VAL A 98 17.23 14.58 19.10
N ALA A 99 18.42 14.39 19.67
CA ALA A 99 18.62 14.32 21.12
C ALA A 99 18.77 15.74 21.70
N HIS A 100 18.05 16.01 22.79
CA HIS A 100 18.06 17.30 23.49
C HIS A 100 18.99 17.29 24.70
N GLU A 101 19.37 18.48 25.18
CA GLU A 101 20.26 18.64 26.34
C GLU A 101 19.67 18.08 27.65
N ASP A 102 18.34 17.97 27.73
CA ASP A 102 17.63 17.40 28.88
C ASP A 102 17.55 15.87 28.87
N GLY A 103 18.13 15.23 27.84
CA GLY A 103 18.15 13.78 27.68
C GLY A 103 16.94 13.21 26.95
N THR A 104 16.00 14.05 26.50
CA THR A 104 14.84 13.61 25.70
C THR A 104 15.20 13.42 24.22
N ILE A 105 14.41 12.62 23.51
CA ILE A 105 14.59 12.39 22.07
C ILE A 105 13.34 12.81 21.32
N SER A 106 13.51 13.63 20.29
CA SER A 106 12.43 13.97 19.35
C SER A 106 12.71 13.41 17.97
N VAL A 107 11.66 12.87 17.34
CA VAL A 107 11.69 12.45 15.94
C VAL A 107 11.08 13.56 15.09
N THR A 108 11.83 14.11 14.15
CA THR A 108 11.41 15.20 13.26
C THR A 108 11.22 14.72 11.82
N GLN A 109 10.62 15.56 10.97
CA GLN A 109 10.48 15.23 9.55
C GLN A 109 11.83 15.14 8.82
N THR A 110 11.82 14.50 7.65
CA THR A 110 12.97 14.38 6.76
C THR A 110 13.38 15.76 6.22
N GLN A 111 14.68 15.90 5.95
CA GLN A 111 15.26 17.08 5.30
C GLN A 111 15.58 16.83 3.83
N ASP A 112 15.86 15.58 3.49
CA ASP A 112 16.09 15.16 2.12
C ASP A 112 14.74 14.78 1.46
N PRO A 113 14.37 15.41 0.33
CA PRO A 113 13.07 15.18 -0.31
C PRO A 113 12.94 13.79 -0.95
N ALA A 114 14.03 13.02 -1.10
CA ALA A 114 13.95 11.62 -1.52
C ALA A 114 13.43 10.69 -0.41
N TYR A 115 13.19 11.23 0.80
CA TYR A 115 12.77 10.46 1.97
C TYR A 115 11.46 10.99 2.55
N ALA A 116 10.66 10.06 3.06
CA ALA A 116 9.43 10.37 3.79
C ALA A 116 9.37 9.58 5.10
N LEU A 117 8.87 10.23 6.15
CA LEU A 117 8.73 9.63 7.47
C LEU A 117 7.26 9.39 7.81
N ARG A 118 6.85 8.12 7.84
CA ARG A 118 5.51 7.73 8.28
C ARG A 118 5.48 7.56 9.79
N THR A 119 4.59 8.29 10.45
CA THR A 119 4.32 8.11 11.90
C THR A 119 3.22 7.08 12.12
N GLY A 120 3.54 6.01 12.83
CA GLY A 120 2.61 4.96 13.21
C GLY A 120 1.72 5.33 14.40
N THR A 121 0.68 4.53 14.61
CA THR A 121 -0.14 4.66 15.83
C THR A 121 0.58 4.08 17.04
N PRO A 122 0.43 4.68 18.23
CA PRO A 122 1.01 4.12 19.45
C PRO A 122 0.50 2.70 19.72
N PHE A 123 1.40 1.82 20.13
CA PHE A 123 1.10 0.41 20.39
C PHE A 123 1.80 -0.06 21.67
N THR A 124 1.40 -1.24 22.15
CA THR A 124 1.95 -1.81 23.39
C THR A 124 2.79 -3.04 23.13
N ALA A 125 3.97 -3.13 23.74
CA ALA A 125 4.80 -4.32 23.79
C ALA A 125 5.41 -4.52 25.19
N GLU A 126 6.07 -5.66 25.40
CA GLU A 126 6.74 -6.00 26.66
C GLU A 126 7.97 -5.13 26.89
N ASP A 127 8.83 -5.01 25.88
CA ASP A 127 10.07 -4.25 25.89
C ASP A 127 10.38 -3.67 24.50
N LEU A 128 11.42 -2.82 24.43
CA LEU A 128 11.84 -2.13 23.21
C LEU A 128 12.28 -3.10 22.11
N THR A 129 13.00 -4.17 22.46
CA THR A 129 13.42 -5.21 21.50
C THR A 129 12.23 -5.95 20.88
N THR A 130 11.23 -6.30 21.69
CA THR A 130 9.98 -6.92 21.22
C THR A 130 9.19 -5.95 20.36
N ALA A 131 9.13 -4.67 20.74
CA ALA A 131 8.49 -3.64 19.94
C ALA A 131 9.17 -3.48 18.57
N THR A 132 10.50 -3.43 18.52
CA THR A 132 11.28 -3.41 17.28
C THR A 132 11.06 -4.66 16.46
N ALA A 133 11.10 -5.85 17.06
CA ALA A 133 10.84 -7.11 16.36
C ALA A 133 9.42 -7.20 15.81
N MET A 134 8.42 -6.70 16.55
CA MET A 134 7.04 -6.59 16.08
C MET A 134 6.94 -5.65 14.89
N MET A 135 7.66 -4.54 14.89
CA MET A 135 7.64 -3.61 13.78
C MET A 135 8.44 -4.13 12.59
N VAL A 136 9.67 -4.60 12.76
CA VAL A 136 10.48 -5.22 11.69
C VAL A 136 9.75 -6.43 11.09
N GLY A 137 9.17 -7.29 11.93
CA GLY A 137 8.39 -8.45 11.52
C GLY A 137 7.04 -8.09 10.89
N ASN A 138 6.33 -7.07 11.39
CA ASN A 138 5.08 -6.60 10.77
C ASN A 138 5.30 -5.97 9.40
N SER A 139 6.50 -5.48 9.14
CA SER A 139 6.69 -4.46 8.13
C SER A 139 7.45 -4.97 6.90
N GLN A 140 8.01 -6.18 6.91
CA GLN A 140 8.63 -6.74 5.69
C GLN A 140 8.47 -8.26 5.49
N ASP A 141 7.92 -9.00 6.44
CA ASP A 141 7.39 -10.31 6.13
C ASP A 141 6.00 -10.12 5.54
N ASN A 142 5.84 -10.50 4.27
CA ASN A 142 4.73 -11.33 3.84
C ASN A 142 3.53 -11.31 4.82
N ALA A 143 2.62 -10.35 4.65
CA ALA A 143 1.39 -10.31 5.45
C ALA A 143 0.36 -11.24 4.81
N TRP A 144 -0.52 -11.79 5.64
CA TRP A 144 -1.68 -12.51 5.13
C TRP A 144 -2.75 -11.50 4.69
N TYR A 145 -2.83 -11.28 3.39
CA TYR A 145 -3.85 -10.45 2.78
C TYR A 145 -5.13 -11.25 2.62
N VAL A 146 -6.24 -10.65 3.05
CA VAL A 146 -7.58 -11.16 2.72
C VAL A 146 -7.93 -10.63 1.33
N THR A 147 -8.08 -11.55 0.39
CA THR A 147 -8.47 -11.21 -0.98
C THR A 147 -9.85 -11.76 -1.30
N PHE A 148 -10.53 -11.06 -2.19
CA PHE A 148 -11.85 -11.43 -2.66
C PHE A 148 -12.08 -10.83 -4.04
N CYS A 149 -13.02 -11.37 -4.80
CA CYS A 149 -13.42 -10.83 -6.08
C CYS A 149 -14.89 -10.43 -6.07
N ILE A 150 -15.25 -9.59 -7.05
CA ILE A 150 -16.64 -9.41 -7.43
C ILE A 150 -16.85 -10.15 -8.74
N GLU A 151 -17.82 -11.05 -8.75
CA GLU A 151 -18.27 -11.76 -9.93
C GLU A 151 -19.46 -11.06 -10.56
N PHE A 152 -19.52 -11.06 -11.89
CA PHE A 152 -20.68 -10.63 -12.66
C PHE A 152 -21.39 -11.83 -13.28
N ARG A 153 -22.70 -11.92 -13.04
CA ARG A 153 -23.61 -12.88 -13.66
C ARG A 153 -24.37 -12.19 -14.82
N PRO A 154 -23.95 -12.39 -16.09
CA PRO A 154 -24.58 -11.73 -17.23
C PRO A 154 -26.02 -12.19 -17.47
N ASN A 155 -26.34 -13.45 -17.15
CA ASN A 155 -27.67 -14.02 -17.28
C ASN A 155 -28.11 -14.62 -15.95
N MET A 156 -29.13 -14.03 -15.33
CA MET A 156 -29.68 -14.47 -14.04
C MET A 156 -30.26 -15.89 -14.04
N LYS A 157 -30.56 -16.45 -15.22
CA LYS A 157 -31.05 -17.82 -15.40
C LYS A 157 -29.94 -18.85 -15.60
N SER A 158 -28.70 -18.41 -15.79
CA SER A 158 -27.52 -19.26 -15.91
C SER A 158 -26.75 -19.23 -14.62
N ASP A 159 -26.06 -20.34 -14.31
CA ASP A 159 -25.14 -20.34 -13.18
C ASP A 159 -23.79 -19.68 -13.47
N PHE A 160 -23.51 -19.44 -14.75
CA PHE A 160 -22.28 -18.82 -15.21
C PHE A 160 -22.10 -17.40 -14.66
N ALA A 161 -21.00 -17.19 -13.95
CA ALA A 161 -20.48 -15.91 -13.50
C ALA A 161 -18.97 -15.89 -13.69
N PHE A 162 -18.39 -14.70 -13.77
CA PHE A 162 -16.94 -14.52 -13.91
C PHE A 162 -16.48 -13.28 -13.14
N PRO A 163 -15.25 -13.26 -12.62
CA PRO A 163 -14.72 -12.12 -11.89
C PRO A 163 -14.56 -10.89 -12.79
N VAL A 164 -14.97 -9.73 -12.26
CA VAL A 164 -14.87 -8.41 -12.90
C VAL A 164 -14.05 -7.40 -12.08
N ALA A 165 -13.69 -7.75 -10.85
CA ALA A 165 -12.72 -7.02 -10.04
C ALA A 165 -12.14 -7.95 -8.96
N VAL A 166 -10.91 -7.68 -8.55
CA VAL A 166 -10.22 -8.32 -7.42
C VAL A 166 -9.85 -7.25 -6.41
N PHE A 167 -9.96 -7.59 -5.13
CA PHE A 167 -9.70 -6.69 -4.03
C PHE A 167 -8.75 -7.36 -3.05
N ALA A 168 -7.91 -6.56 -2.41
CA ALA A 168 -7.06 -6.96 -1.31
C ALA A 168 -7.29 -6.01 -0.13
N PHE A 169 -7.57 -6.58 1.04
CA PHE A 169 -7.59 -5.84 2.30
C PHE A 169 -6.18 -5.83 2.89
N ASP A 170 -5.65 -4.64 3.11
CA ASP A 170 -4.42 -4.43 3.87
C ASP A 170 -4.73 -4.40 5.37
N PRO A 171 -4.30 -5.42 6.14
CA PRO A 171 -4.54 -5.45 7.58
C PRO A 171 -3.71 -4.40 8.34
N ARG A 172 -2.65 -3.85 7.75
CA ARG A 172 -1.77 -2.84 8.37
C ARG A 172 -2.41 -1.47 8.33
N GLU A 173 -3.00 -1.12 7.18
CA GLU A 173 -3.62 0.20 6.97
C GLU A 173 -5.12 0.20 7.25
N GLY A 174 -5.73 -0.98 7.38
CA GLY A 174 -7.18 -1.12 7.50
C GLY A 174 -7.92 -0.65 6.22
N ARG A 175 -7.25 -0.67 5.07
CA ARG A 175 -7.75 -0.19 3.78
C ARG A 175 -7.92 -1.35 2.79
N ILE A 176 -8.75 -1.14 1.78
CA ILE A 176 -8.95 -2.11 0.69
C ILE A 176 -8.49 -1.46 -0.61
N LYS A 177 -7.62 -2.15 -1.34
CA LYS A 177 -7.25 -1.80 -2.72
C LYS A 177 -8.06 -2.64 -3.69
N ALA A 178 -8.39 -2.05 -4.84
CA ALA A 178 -9.22 -2.66 -5.87
C ALA A 178 -8.52 -2.67 -7.22
N HIS A 179 -8.66 -3.76 -7.96
CA HIS A 179 -8.23 -3.89 -9.35
C HIS A 179 -9.41 -4.31 -10.23
N VAL A 180 -9.74 -3.49 -11.21
CA VAL A 180 -10.96 -3.62 -12.05
C VAL A 180 -10.62 -4.26 -13.39
N LEU A 181 -11.40 -5.27 -13.80
CA LEU A 181 -11.17 -6.08 -15.00
C LEU A 181 -12.25 -5.80 -16.06
N LEU A 182 -12.07 -4.75 -16.87
CA LEU A 182 -13.10 -4.30 -17.85
C LEU A 182 -12.68 -4.42 -19.32
N GLU A 183 -11.52 -3.90 -19.70
CA GLU A 183 -11.11 -3.85 -21.11
C GLU A 183 -10.63 -5.21 -21.58
N ASP A 184 -9.60 -5.75 -20.92
CA ASP A 184 -8.96 -7.03 -21.21
C ASP A 184 -9.20 -8.06 -20.10
N ASN A 185 -10.48 -8.29 -19.77
CA ASN A 185 -10.83 -9.27 -18.75
C ASN A 185 -10.59 -10.70 -19.27
N PRO A 186 -9.60 -11.45 -18.75
CA PRO A 186 -9.25 -12.78 -19.27
C PRO A 186 -10.32 -13.84 -18.94
N PHE A 187 -11.23 -13.52 -18.02
CA PHE A 187 -12.29 -14.41 -17.54
C PHE A 187 -13.64 -14.14 -18.23
N ALA A 188 -13.75 -13.02 -18.94
CA ALA A 188 -14.99 -12.64 -19.58
C ALA A 188 -15.31 -13.56 -20.77
N PRO A 189 -16.56 -14.03 -20.91
CA PRO A 189 -16.95 -14.78 -22.09
C PRO A 189 -16.93 -13.87 -23.33
N PRO A 190 -16.77 -14.42 -24.55
CA PRO A 190 -16.85 -13.66 -25.80
C PRO A 190 -18.16 -12.88 -25.97
N THR A 191 -19.22 -13.30 -25.28
CA THR A 191 -20.54 -12.64 -25.29
C THR A 191 -20.62 -11.40 -24.38
N PHE A 192 -19.56 -11.06 -23.64
CA PHE A 192 -19.53 -9.91 -22.74
C PHE A 192 -19.51 -8.59 -23.50
N ASN A 193 -20.71 -8.08 -23.76
CA ASN A 193 -20.92 -6.99 -24.68
C ASN A 193 -20.75 -5.59 -24.03
N ARG A 194 -20.71 -4.56 -24.88
CA ARG A 194 -20.53 -3.16 -24.46
C ARG A 194 -21.57 -2.68 -23.43
N ALA A 195 -22.82 -3.12 -23.53
CA ALA A 195 -23.86 -2.72 -22.59
C ALA A 195 -23.64 -3.33 -21.19
N GLN A 196 -23.22 -4.60 -21.15
CA GLN A 196 -22.82 -5.28 -19.91
C GLN A 196 -21.55 -4.65 -19.32
N LYS A 197 -20.53 -4.37 -20.14
CA LYS A 197 -19.33 -3.63 -19.70
C LYS A 197 -19.68 -2.30 -19.02
N LYS A 198 -20.58 -1.52 -19.61
CA LYS A 198 -21.05 -0.25 -19.03
C LYS A 198 -21.79 -0.44 -17.70
N MET A 199 -22.59 -1.50 -17.58
CA MET A 199 -23.30 -1.84 -16.35
C MET A 199 -22.32 -2.21 -15.23
N VAL A 200 -21.34 -3.06 -15.54
CA VAL A 200 -20.27 -3.49 -14.62
C VAL A 200 -19.45 -2.28 -14.19
N LEU A 201 -18.97 -1.47 -15.13
CA LEU A 201 -18.20 -0.26 -14.84
C LEU A 201 -18.91 0.65 -13.85
N ARG A 202 -20.16 1.02 -14.13
CA ARG A 202 -20.95 1.88 -13.23
C ARG A 202 -21.05 1.30 -11.82
N LYS A 203 -21.21 -0.02 -11.70
CA LYS A 203 -21.33 -0.66 -10.39
C LYS A 203 -19.99 -0.72 -9.65
N LEU A 204 -18.91 -1.03 -10.36
CA LEU A 204 -17.57 -1.08 -9.77
C LEU A 204 -17.09 0.31 -9.35
N THR A 205 -17.33 1.36 -10.14
CA THR A 205 -17.03 2.74 -9.73
C THR A 205 -17.74 3.10 -8.41
N GLU A 206 -19.04 2.78 -8.28
CA GLU A 206 -19.77 3.00 -7.03
C GLU A 206 -19.14 2.27 -5.83
N ILE A 207 -18.65 1.05 -6.04
CA ILE A 207 -18.03 0.23 -4.98
C ILE A 207 -16.64 0.74 -4.63
N VAL A 208 -15.81 1.04 -5.63
CA VAL A 208 -14.47 1.59 -5.45
C VAL A 208 -14.55 2.93 -4.74
N ASP A 209 -15.44 3.83 -5.15
CA ASP A 209 -15.64 5.12 -4.49
C ASP A 209 -16.02 4.95 -3.01
N ARG A 210 -16.89 3.98 -2.69
CA ARG A 210 -17.25 3.67 -1.30
C ARG A 210 -16.09 3.11 -0.51
N VAL A 211 -15.24 2.30 -1.13
CA VAL A 211 -14.07 1.68 -0.49
C VAL A 211 -12.98 2.73 -0.25
N THR A 212 -12.63 3.51 -1.26
CA THR A 212 -11.58 4.54 -1.19
C THR A 212 -11.93 5.64 -0.20
N ASN A 213 -13.20 6.05 -0.14
CA ASN A 213 -13.66 7.11 0.76
C ASN A 213 -14.15 6.59 2.12
N ALA A 214 -14.12 5.27 2.36
CA ALA A 214 -14.49 4.73 3.65
C ALA A 214 -13.39 5.04 4.68
N PRO A 215 -13.75 5.37 5.94
CA PRO A 215 -12.78 5.39 7.01
C PRO A 215 -12.15 4.00 7.20
N PRO A 216 -10.91 3.91 7.71
CA PRO A 216 -10.24 2.63 7.95
C PRO A 216 -11.11 1.67 8.76
N ILE A 217 -11.13 0.40 8.36
CA ILE A 217 -11.94 -0.64 9.01
C ILE A 217 -11.45 -0.79 10.46
N GLY A 218 -12.36 -0.58 11.43
CA GLY A 218 -12.04 -0.55 12.86
C GLY A 218 -12.25 0.82 13.53
N SER A 219 -12.48 1.88 12.75
CA SER A 219 -12.79 3.22 13.26
C SER A 219 -14.12 3.25 14.03
N PRO A 220 -14.20 3.96 15.18
CA PRO A 220 -15.43 4.02 15.98
C PRO A 220 -16.55 4.73 15.20
N GLY A 221 -17.62 4.01 14.87
CA GLY A 221 -18.85 4.64 14.36
C GLY A 221 -19.62 3.96 13.22
N LYS A 222 -19.16 2.84 12.64
CA LYS A 222 -19.96 1.82 11.89
C LYS A 222 -19.07 0.93 10.99
N PRO A 223 -19.19 -0.40 11.03
CA PRO A 223 -18.69 -1.27 9.97
C PRO A 223 -19.87 -1.65 9.06
N VAL A 224 -20.17 -0.83 8.05
CA VAL A 224 -21.02 -1.32 6.94
C VAL A 224 -20.06 -1.78 5.88
N SER A 225 -19.93 -3.10 5.70
CA SER A 225 -19.14 -3.66 4.60
C SER A 225 -19.53 -2.96 3.29
N PRO A 226 -18.57 -2.40 2.53
CA PRO A 226 -18.86 -1.65 1.31
C PRO A 226 -19.51 -2.53 0.23
N PHE A 227 -19.46 -3.85 0.42
CA PHE A 227 -20.02 -4.89 -0.45
C PHE A 227 -21.45 -5.31 -0.06
N THR A 228 -22.14 -4.53 0.77
CA THR A 228 -23.57 -4.75 1.03
C THR A 228 -24.42 -4.29 -0.16
N ASN A 229 -25.46 -5.06 -0.51
CA ASN A 229 -26.40 -4.73 -1.59
C ASN A 229 -25.76 -4.57 -2.99
N LEU A 230 -24.98 -5.56 -3.43
CA LEU A 230 -24.38 -5.60 -4.79
C LEU A 230 -25.43 -5.71 -5.91
N GLY A 231 -26.65 -6.14 -5.57
CA GLY A 231 -27.70 -6.41 -6.53
C GLY A 231 -27.64 -7.85 -7.06
N PRO A 232 -28.61 -8.26 -7.90
CA PRO A 232 -28.79 -9.67 -8.25
C PRO A 232 -27.71 -10.21 -9.20
N GLN A 233 -27.11 -9.35 -10.01
CA GLN A 233 -26.11 -9.74 -11.02
C GLN A 233 -24.68 -9.73 -10.50
N PHE A 234 -24.47 -9.35 -9.25
CA PHE A 234 -23.14 -9.20 -8.67
C PHE A 234 -23.06 -9.98 -7.37
N ARG A 235 -21.93 -10.66 -7.18
CA ARG A 235 -21.64 -11.46 -6.01
C ARG A 235 -20.23 -11.14 -5.55
N SER A 236 -20.02 -11.04 -4.24
CA SER A 236 -18.67 -11.02 -3.67
C SER A 236 -18.29 -12.43 -3.31
N GLU A 237 -17.12 -12.87 -3.77
CA GLU A 237 -16.57 -14.19 -3.47
C GLU A 237 -15.22 -14.06 -2.80
N MET A 238 -15.04 -14.78 -1.70
CA MET A 238 -13.78 -14.82 -0.99
C MET A 238 -12.78 -15.69 -1.76
N LEU A 239 -11.57 -15.19 -1.92
CA LEU A 239 -10.45 -15.94 -2.47
C LEU A 239 -9.60 -16.50 -1.33
N PRO A 240 -8.74 -17.49 -1.58
CA PRO A 240 -7.75 -17.90 -0.61
C PRO A 240 -6.93 -16.69 -0.18
N SER A 241 -6.75 -16.51 1.13
CA SER A 241 -5.81 -15.51 1.63
C SER A 241 -4.41 -15.82 1.09
N VAL A 242 -3.65 -14.76 0.79
CA VAL A 242 -2.31 -14.88 0.21
C VAL A 242 -1.31 -14.19 1.09
N GLU A 243 -0.14 -14.81 1.16
CA GLU A 243 1.02 -14.22 1.79
C GLU A 243 1.70 -13.29 0.77
N ALA A 244 1.70 -11.98 1.02
CA ALA A 244 2.21 -11.00 0.08
C ALA A 244 2.89 -9.81 0.77
N VAL A 245 3.70 -9.08 0.03
CA VAL A 245 4.43 -7.90 0.55
C VAL A 245 3.65 -6.60 0.41
N SER A 246 2.63 -6.57 -0.45
CA SER A 246 1.75 -5.41 -0.70
C SER A 246 0.38 -5.86 -1.19
N THR A 247 -0.59 -4.94 -1.20
CA THR A 247 -1.93 -5.18 -1.78
C THR A 247 -1.87 -5.47 -3.28
N ASP A 248 -1.00 -4.82 -4.05
CA ASP A 248 -0.84 -5.10 -5.49
C ASP A 248 -0.26 -6.48 -5.74
N HIS A 249 0.74 -6.89 -4.93
CA HIS A 249 1.29 -8.24 -5.01
C HIS A 249 0.22 -9.29 -4.63
N ALA A 250 -0.60 -9.02 -3.61
CA ALA A 250 -1.71 -9.89 -3.22
C ALA A 250 -2.76 -10.03 -4.34
N ILE A 251 -3.07 -8.92 -5.03
CA ILE A 251 -3.97 -8.91 -6.18
C ILE A 251 -3.40 -9.73 -7.33
N ALA A 252 -2.12 -9.55 -7.68
CA ALA A 252 -1.46 -10.29 -8.74
C ALA A 252 -1.46 -11.81 -8.47
N GLN A 253 -1.07 -12.24 -7.26
CA GLN A 253 -1.14 -13.66 -6.88
C GLN A 253 -2.57 -14.23 -6.93
N SER A 254 -3.56 -13.41 -6.54
CA SER A 254 -4.97 -13.81 -6.59
C SER A 254 -5.49 -13.94 -8.02
N MET A 255 -5.01 -13.10 -8.95
CA MET A 255 -5.31 -13.19 -10.38
C MET A 255 -4.72 -14.47 -10.98
N ASP A 256 -3.46 -14.80 -10.67
CA ASP A 256 -2.82 -16.05 -11.12
C ASP A 256 -3.56 -17.28 -10.61
N TYR A 257 -4.00 -17.25 -9.35
CA TYR A 257 -4.85 -18.30 -8.77
C TYR A 257 -6.16 -18.47 -9.56
N LEU A 258 -6.86 -17.37 -9.84
CA LEU A 258 -8.13 -17.38 -10.58
C LEU A 258 -7.95 -17.94 -12.00
N GLU A 259 -6.89 -17.54 -12.70
CA GLU A 259 -6.59 -18.09 -14.02
C GLU A 259 -6.37 -19.59 -14.01
N ARG A 260 -5.60 -20.09 -13.05
CA ARG A 260 -5.36 -21.52 -12.89
C ARG A 260 -6.66 -22.27 -12.57
N PHE A 261 -7.42 -21.76 -11.60
CA PHE A 261 -8.68 -22.36 -11.17
C PHE A 261 -9.69 -22.47 -12.32
N ILE A 262 -9.85 -21.41 -13.11
CA ILE A 262 -10.78 -21.41 -14.25
C ILE A 262 -10.29 -22.33 -15.37
N LYS A 263 -8.98 -22.37 -15.65
CA LYS A 263 -8.39 -23.33 -16.61
C LYS A 263 -8.64 -24.78 -16.17
N GLU A 264 -8.50 -25.08 -14.88
CA GLU A 264 -8.75 -26.41 -14.31
C GLU A 264 -10.24 -26.81 -14.36
N GLN A 265 -11.17 -25.86 -14.24
CA GLN A 265 -12.61 -26.14 -14.39
C GLN A 265 -13.06 -26.33 -15.85
N ALA A 266 -12.28 -25.85 -16.81
CA ALA A 266 -12.60 -25.93 -18.24
C ALA A 266 -12.03 -27.18 -18.94
N GLY A 267 -11.13 -27.92 -18.29
CA GLY A 267 -10.53 -29.19 -18.77
C GLY A 267 -11.25 -30.42 -18.22
#